data_AF-A0A653NM37-F1
#
_entry.id   AF-A0A653NM37-F1
#
_cell.length_a   1.000
_cell.length_b   1.000
_cell.length_c   1.000
_cell.angle_alpha   90.00
_cell.angle_beta   90.00
_cell.angle_gamma   90.00
#
_symmetry.space_group_name_H-M   'P 1'
#
loop_
_entity.id
_entity.type
_entity.pdbx_description
1 polymer ?
#
loop_
_entity_poly.entity_id
_entity_poly.type
_entity_poly.pdbx_seq_one_letter_code
_entity_poly.pdbx_strand_id
1 'polypeptide(L)'
;MQEQAKVWSVSCFVVAPRHRRTGVSSRLLTAAVDHAFHHGAEVIEAYPVDTDQRTKATAAELFHGTLSLFTAAGFHPISESVPGRPVVRLQKRKAGSREQ
;
A
#
# COMPACT_ATOMS: atom_id res chain seq x y z
N MET A 1 -18.38 -19.84 8.33
CA MET A 1 -18.07 -18.56 9.00
C MET A 1 -16.68 -18.18 8.54
N GLN A 2 -16.53 -17.20 7.63
CA GLN A 2 -15.20 -16.83 7.12
C GLN A 2 -14.46 -16.10 8.24
N GLU A 3 -13.27 -16.59 8.61
CA GLU A 3 -12.34 -15.90 9.48
C GLU A 3 -12.11 -14.51 8.87
N GLN A 4 -12.57 -13.45 9.53
CA GLN A 4 -12.30 -12.08 9.07
C GLN A 4 -10.80 -11.85 9.25
N ALA A 5 -10.03 -12.07 8.19
CA ALA A 5 -8.63 -11.70 8.16
C ALA A 5 -8.51 -10.27 8.69
N LYS A 6 -7.55 -10.02 9.60
CA LYS A 6 -7.33 -8.67 10.16
C LYS A 6 -6.73 -7.79 9.06
N VAL A 7 -7.60 -7.30 8.17
CA VAL A 7 -7.23 -6.45 7.04
C VAL A 7 -7.14 -5.01 7.52
N TRP A 8 -6.01 -4.38 7.24
CA TRP A 8 -5.79 -2.96 7.45
C TRP A 8 -5.64 -2.28 6.10
N SER A 9 -5.99 -1.00 6.00
CA SER A 9 -5.89 -0.25 4.73
C SER A 9 -5.05 0.99 4.91
N VAL A 10 -4.17 1.25 3.94
CA VAL A 10 -3.39 2.48 3.82
C VAL A 10 -4.03 3.32 2.72
N SER A 11 -4.74 4.39 3.14
CA SER A 11 -5.57 5.19 2.24
C SER A 11 -4.83 6.40 1.67
N CYS A 12 -4.16 7.20 2.50
CA CYS A 12 -3.54 8.47 2.09
C CYS A 12 -2.22 8.75 2.82
N PHE A 13 -1.30 9.42 2.13
CA PHE A 13 -0.09 10.03 2.67
C PHE A 13 -0.14 11.54 2.47
N VAL A 14 0.05 12.31 3.54
CA VAL A 14 0.18 13.77 3.45
C VAL A 14 1.63 14.15 3.72
N VAL A 15 2.32 14.58 2.66
CA VAL A 15 3.71 15.08 2.75
C VAL A 15 3.72 16.57 2.45
N ALA A 16 4.31 17.34 3.37
CA ALA A 16 4.50 18.78 3.21
C ALA A 16 5.19 19.07 1.86
N PRO A 17 4.76 20.10 1.09
CA PRO A 17 5.27 20.36 -0.25
C PRO A 17 6.80 20.39 -0.36
N ARG A 18 7.48 21.01 0.62
CA ARG A 18 8.94 21.11 0.72
C ARG A 18 9.69 19.78 0.89
N HIS A 19 8.99 18.69 1.22
CA HIS A 19 9.56 17.36 1.42
C HIS A 19 9.02 16.33 0.43
N ARG A 20 8.38 16.77 -0.65
CA ARG A 20 7.94 15.88 -1.73
C ARG A 20 9.16 15.44 -2.54
N ARG A 21 9.09 14.25 -3.14
CA ARG A 21 10.15 13.65 -3.99
C ARG A 21 11.49 13.38 -3.27
N THR A 22 11.54 13.43 -1.94
CA THR A 22 12.75 13.11 -1.15
C THR A 22 12.69 11.73 -0.49
N GLY A 23 11.75 10.87 -0.89
CA GLY A 23 11.58 9.52 -0.33
C GLY A 23 10.79 9.44 0.98
N VAL A 24 10.24 10.56 1.48
CA VAL A 24 9.43 10.57 2.72
C VAL A 24 8.23 9.62 2.62
N SER A 25 7.53 9.58 1.49
CA SER A 25 6.38 8.67 1.30
C SER A 25 6.76 7.19 1.44
N SER A 26 7.96 6.81 0.99
CA SER A 26 8.47 5.43 1.16
C SER A 26 8.71 5.12 2.63
N ARG A 27 9.36 6.02 3.37
CA ARG A 27 9.57 5.84 4.82
C ARG A 27 8.26 5.79 5.59
N LEU A 28 7.28 6.62 5.22
CA LEU A 28 5.94 6.60 5.82
C LEU A 28 5.23 5.27 5.56
N LEU A 29 5.28 4.77 4.31
CA LEU A 29 4.68 3.49 3.97
C LEU A 29 5.33 2.35 4.77
N THR A 30 6.67 2.30 4.85
CA THR A 30 7.37 1.30 5.65
C THR A 30 6.96 1.35 7.13
N ALA A 31 6.90 2.54 7.73
CA ALA A 31 6.49 2.69 9.12
C ALA A 31 5.02 2.31 9.35
N ALA A 32 4.12 2.65 8.41
CA ALA A 32 2.71 2.27 8.48
C ALA A 32 2.53 0.75 8.38
N VAL A 33 3.28 0.09 7.50
CA VAL A 33 3.28 -1.37 7.35
C VAL A 33 3.76 -2.06 8.62
N ASP A 34 4.88 -1.61 9.17
CA ASP A 34 5.44 -2.12 10.43
C ASP A 34 4.43 -1.97 11.58
N HIS A 35 3.86 -0.78 11.73
CA HIS A 35 2.82 -0.51 12.73
C HIS A 35 1.61 -1.43 12.56
N ALA A 36 1.07 -1.58 11.35
CA ALA A 36 -0.07 -2.46 11.10
C ALA A 36 0.24 -3.91 11.50
N PHE A 37 1.40 -4.45 11.10
CA PHE A 37 1.78 -5.83 11.43
C PHE A 37 2.08 -6.05 12.92
N HIS A 38 2.62 -5.05 13.61
CA HIS A 38 2.79 -5.06 15.06
C HIS A 38 1.44 -5.04 15.80
N HIS A 39 0.44 -4.35 15.25
CA HIS A 39 -0.91 -4.29 15.81
C HIS A 39 -1.83 -5.43 15.36
N GLY A 40 -1.26 -6.48 14.75
CA GLY A 40 -1.98 -7.70 14.42
C GLY A 40 -2.69 -7.69 13.07
N ALA A 41 -2.35 -6.78 12.16
CA ALA A 41 -2.74 -6.92 10.76
C ALA A 41 -2.14 -8.22 10.19
N GLU A 42 -2.95 -8.97 9.44
CA GLU A 42 -2.48 -10.10 8.64
C GLU A 42 -2.30 -9.70 7.19
N VAL A 43 -3.07 -8.71 6.76
CA VAL A 43 -3.17 -8.24 5.40
C VAL A 43 -3.25 -6.72 5.42
N ILE A 44 -2.51 -6.07 4.53
CA ILE A 44 -2.56 -4.62 4.34
C ILE A 44 -2.95 -4.36 2.90
N GLU A 45 -3.97 -3.55 2.69
CA GLU A 45 -4.44 -3.12 1.37
C GLU A 45 -4.15 -1.65 1.13
N ALA A 46 -3.98 -1.29 -0.14
CA ALA A 46 -3.85 0.09 -0.55
C ALA A 46 -4.45 0.31 -1.94
N TYR A 47 -4.71 1.58 -2.25
CA TYR A 47 -5.43 2.01 -3.46
C TYR A 47 -4.61 3.04 -4.25
N PRO A 48 -3.41 2.66 -4.74
CA PRO A 48 -2.55 3.59 -5.45
C PRO A 48 -3.14 4.07 -6.76
N VAL A 49 -2.54 5.15 -7.26
CA VAL A 49 -2.75 5.62 -8.62
C VAL A 49 -1.60 5.12 -9.49
N ASP A 50 -1.95 4.47 -10.59
CA ASP A 50 -0.98 4.12 -11.62
C ASP A 50 -0.76 5.35 -12.52
N THR A 51 0.43 5.94 -12.38
CA THR A 51 0.83 7.15 -13.11
C THR A 51 1.23 6.88 -14.56
N ASP A 52 1.54 5.64 -14.92
CA ASP A 52 1.84 5.26 -16.32
C ASP A 52 0.54 5.20 -17.13
N GLN A 53 -0.53 4.70 -16.52
CA GLN A 53 -1.88 4.71 -17.12
C GLN A 53 -2.61 6.05 -16.96
N ARG A 54 -2.26 6.84 -15.94
CA ARG A 54 -2.81 8.19 -15.70
C ARG A 54 -1.74 9.27 -15.67
N THR A 55 -1.32 9.67 -16.86
CA THR A 55 -0.34 10.77 -17.06
C THR A 55 -0.85 12.14 -16.57
N LYS A 56 -2.15 12.29 -16.30
CA LYS A 56 -2.80 13.52 -15.77
C LYS A 56 -3.32 13.38 -14.33
N ALA A 57 -2.70 12.54 -13.50
CA ALA A 57 -3.08 12.41 -12.10
C ALA A 57 -3.01 13.77 -11.38
N THR A 58 -4.10 14.14 -10.70
CA THR A 58 -4.17 15.40 -9.93
C THR A 58 -3.32 15.32 -8.66
N ALA A 59 -2.96 16.48 -8.08
CA ALA A 59 -2.27 16.51 -6.80
C ALA A 59 -3.04 15.80 -5.67
N ALA A 60 -4.39 15.81 -5.75
CA ALA A 60 -5.25 15.10 -4.82
C ALA A 60 -5.13 13.58 -4.96
N GLU A 61 -5.07 13.09 -6.20
CA GLU A 61 -4.90 11.66 -6.49
C GLU A 61 -3.54 11.13 -6.05
N LEU A 62 -2.49 11.95 -6.13
CA LEU A 62 -1.15 11.57 -5.67
C LEU A 62 -1.04 11.39 -4.15
N PHE A 63 -2.02 11.87 -3.35
CA PHE A 63 -2.04 11.59 -1.92
C PHE A 63 -2.27 10.10 -1.62
N HIS A 64 -2.89 9.34 -2.51
CA HIS A 64 -3.02 7.89 -2.34
C HIS A 64 -1.71 7.12 -2.59
N GLY A 65 -0.65 7.82 -3.04
CA GLY A 65 0.60 7.21 -3.45
C GLY A 65 0.54 6.65 -4.88
N THR A 66 1.72 6.45 -5.46
CA THR A 66 1.86 5.89 -6.81
C THR A 66 1.97 4.37 -6.74
N LEU A 67 1.57 3.67 -7.80
CA LEU A 67 1.73 2.20 -7.87
C LEU A 67 3.18 1.77 -7.59
N SER A 68 4.15 2.48 -8.18
CA SER A 68 5.59 2.26 -7.98
C SER A 68 6.03 2.33 -6.51
N LEU A 69 5.42 3.20 -5.70
CA LEU A 69 5.72 3.31 -4.26
C LEU A 69 5.36 2.01 -3.52
N PHE A 70 4.20 1.42 -3.84
CA PHE A 70 3.70 0.22 -3.18
C PHE A 70 4.40 -1.03 -3.70
N THR A 71 4.65 -1.14 -5.00
CA THR A 71 5.38 -2.27 -5.57
C THR A 71 6.81 -2.33 -5.04
N ALA A 72 7.49 -1.19 -4.88
CA ALA A 72 8.80 -1.12 -4.23
C ALA A 72 8.78 -1.57 -2.75
N ALA A 73 7.63 -1.46 -2.07
CA ALA A 73 7.44 -1.94 -0.71
C ALA A 73 6.97 -3.41 -0.63
N GLY A 74 6.88 -4.11 -1.77
CA GLY A 74 6.49 -5.52 -1.84
C GLY A 74 4.97 -5.77 -1.88
N PHE A 75 4.17 -4.73 -2.14
CA PHE A 75 2.74 -4.92 -2.43
C PHE A 75 2.57 -5.47 -3.84
N HIS A 76 1.52 -6.28 -4.02
CA HIS A 76 1.17 -6.88 -5.30
C HIS A 76 -0.29 -6.55 -5.65
N PRO A 77 -0.61 -6.30 -6.94
CA PRO A 77 -1.98 -6.04 -7.36
C PRO A 77 -2.87 -7.27 -7.13
N ILE A 78 -4.08 -7.04 -6.61
CA ILE A 78 -5.12 -8.05 -6.43
C ILE A 78 -6.37 -7.75 -7.26
N SER A 79 -6.49 -6.53 -7.78
CA SER A 79 -7.55 -6.12 -8.70
C SER A 79 -7.07 -4.96 -9.56
N GLU A 80 -7.37 -5.03 -10.85
CA GLU A 80 -7.14 -3.97 -11.83
C GLU A 80 -8.46 -3.57 -12.51
N SER A 81 -9.60 -3.85 -11.85
CA SER A 81 -10.94 -3.63 -12.41
C SER A 81 -11.23 -2.18 -12.79
N VAL A 82 -10.49 -1.23 -12.20
CA VAL A 82 -10.54 0.19 -12.56
C VAL A 82 -9.23 0.60 -13.23
N PRO A 83 -9.25 1.01 -14.51
CA PRO A 83 -8.06 1.48 -15.20
C PRO A 83 -7.38 2.64 -14.45
N GLY A 84 -6.12 2.42 -14.11
CA GLY A 84 -5.29 3.39 -13.40
C GLY A 84 -5.49 3.45 -11.88
N ARG A 85 -6.34 2.59 -11.30
CA ARG A 85 -6.58 2.49 -9.85
C ARG A 85 -6.59 1.03 -9.39
N PRO A 86 -5.44 0.35 -9.43
CA PRO A 86 -5.34 -1.00 -8.94
C PRO A 86 -5.54 -1.03 -7.41
N VAL A 87 -6.08 -2.14 -6.91
CA VAL A 87 -6.03 -2.48 -5.50
C VAL A 87 -4.79 -3.34 -5.30
N VAL A 88 -3.92 -2.94 -4.37
CA VAL A 88 -2.69 -3.67 -4.06
C VAL A 88 -2.72 -4.18 -2.62
N ARG A 89 -2.06 -5.30 -2.38
CA ARG A 89 -2.07 -5.97 -1.09
C ARG A 89 -0.66 -6.44 -0.70
N LEU A 90 -0.37 -6.32 0.59
CA LEU A 90 0.79 -6.91 1.25
C LEU A 90 0.28 -7.86 2.33
N GLN A 91 0.80 -9.08 2.36
CA GLN A 91 0.45 -10.06 3.38
C GLN A 91 1.60 -10.24 4.35
N LYS A 92 1.29 -10.38 5.64
CA LYS A 92 2.28 -10.81 6.62
C LYS A 92 2.76 -12.18 6.19
N ARG A 93 4.06 -12.31 5.91
CA ARG A 93 4.65 -13.63 5.65
C ARG A 93 4.33 -14.49 6.86
N LYS A 94 3.49 -15.52 6.68
CA LYS A 94 3.35 -16.55 7.71
C LYS A 94 4.75 -17.14 7.88
N ALA A 95 5.33 -16.99 9.06
CA ALA A 95 6.46 -17.81 9.44
C ALA A 95 5.98 -19.25 9.22
N GLY A 96 6.60 -19.95 8.27
CA GLY A 96 6.14 -21.25 7.85
C GLY A 96 5.92 -22.12 9.07
N SER A 97 4.73 -22.69 9.17
CA SER A 97 4.50 -23.91 9.93
C SER A 97 5.47 -24.97 9.37
N ARG A 98 6.67 -25.01 9.95
CA ARG A 98 7.33 -26.29 10.19
C ARG A 98 6.79 -26.79 11.51
N GLU A 99 6.51 -28.08 11.55
CA GLU A 99 5.90 -28.92 12.60
C GLU A 99 4.49 -29.37 12.21
N GLN A 100 4.18 -30.65 12.00
CA GLN A 100 4.87 -31.93 12.15
C GLN A 100 4.31 -32.92 11.12
#